data_AF-A0A8J4T5T4-F1
#
_entry.id   AF-A0A8J4T5T4-F1
#
_cell.length_a   1.000
_cell.length_b   1.000
_cell.length_c   1.000
_cell.angle_alpha   90.00
_cell.angle_beta   90.00
_cell.angle_gamma   90.00
#
_symmetry.space_group_name_H-M   'P 1'
#
loop_
_entity.id
_entity.type
_entity.pdbx_description
1 polymer ?
#
loop_
_entity_poly.entity_id
_entity_poly.type
_entity_poly.pdbx_seq_one_letter_code
_entity_poly.pdbx_strand_id
1 'polypeptide(L)'
;MPTFIKRLSLWPSFSVHSLFSTLQILQISEFFCTQLLCGRHRGAVEQCSIGFRPFCQSLLSSRLTHRRQVPALWLQAMLDDLLLPIDVTRPVLPESTMTGFLERARELPFTCLRCADDAYCITRRSAGLPLFIQDILSAMCNSNCGDLSYVTSTMNRLLDLIDSTLSSSTVSCVNTCGSIQRCVVTFNVVRTLFRSSTLMQATSTFVERAICLALDGLGSREWIIRNSAGLLYSTLVERIFGVNRSRDMTSRKNCLSSASFFTRYSILKHHLVRIFEMTTTNLA
;
A
#
# COMPACT_ATOMS: atom_id res chain seq x y z
N MET A 1 -0.43 23.26 -20.20
CA MET A 1 -0.18 21.80 -20.24
C MET A 1 1.29 21.59 -20.57
N PRO A 2 2.20 21.52 -19.59
CA PRO A 2 3.61 21.58 -19.90
C PRO A 2 4.05 20.29 -20.61
N THR A 3 4.88 20.50 -21.62
CA THR A 3 5.49 19.60 -22.61
C THR A 3 6.12 18.29 -22.07
N PHE A 4 6.12 18.08 -20.75
CA PHE A 4 6.62 16.89 -20.08
C PHE A 4 5.71 15.66 -20.25
N ILE A 5 4.39 15.84 -20.27
CA ILE A 5 3.43 14.73 -20.35
C ILE A 5 3.53 13.99 -21.70
N LYS A 6 3.84 14.69 -22.80
CA LYS A 6 4.06 14.07 -24.11
C LYS A 6 5.39 13.29 -24.21
N ARG A 7 6.33 13.47 -23.27
CA ARG A 7 7.57 12.66 -23.21
C ARG A 7 7.43 11.40 -22.36
N LEU A 8 6.39 11.28 -21.52
CA LEU A 8 6.19 10.09 -20.67
C LEU A 8 5.82 8.83 -21.47
N SER A 9 5.03 8.97 -22.54
CA SER A 9 4.59 7.84 -23.39
C SER A 9 5.68 7.34 -24.35
N LEU A 10 6.87 7.97 -24.33
CA LEU A 10 8.00 7.66 -25.20
C LEU A 10 9.26 7.28 -24.41
N TRP A 11 9.18 7.08 -23.08
CA TRP A 11 10.34 6.61 -22.34
C TRP A 11 10.70 5.19 -22.80
N PRO A 12 11.85 4.99 -23.47
CA PRO A 12 12.28 3.66 -23.86
C PRO A 12 12.45 2.82 -22.60
N SER A 13 12.23 1.52 -22.72
CA SER A 13 12.70 0.53 -21.74
C SER A 13 14.09 0.93 -21.24
N PHE A 14 14.20 1.30 -19.95
CA PHE A 14 15.46 1.75 -19.34
C PHE A 14 16.51 0.65 -19.53
N SER A 15 17.31 0.75 -20.59
CA SER A 15 18.40 -0.18 -20.86
C SER A 15 19.60 0.20 -20.00
N VAL A 16 19.90 -0.68 -19.04
CA VAL A 16 21.15 -1.10 -18.35
C VAL A 16 22.26 -0.08 -18.02
N HIS A 17 22.36 1.09 -18.64
CA HIS A 17 23.44 2.07 -18.44
C HIS A 17 22.94 3.51 -18.36
N SER A 18 21.79 3.76 -17.74
CA SER A 18 21.35 5.14 -17.54
C SER A 18 22.32 5.90 -16.63
N LEU A 19 23.26 6.60 -17.27
CA LEU A 19 24.30 7.48 -16.72
C LEU A 19 23.68 8.75 -16.13
N PHE A 20 22.57 8.63 -15.38
CA PHE A 20 22.01 9.78 -14.71
C PHE A 20 22.97 10.24 -13.63
N SER A 21 23.22 11.54 -13.58
CA SER A 21 23.89 12.14 -12.45
C SER A 21 23.02 12.02 -11.21
N THR A 22 23.65 12.10 -10.04
CA THR A 22 22.97 12.11 -8.75
C THR A 22 21.90 13.22 -8.67
N LEU A 23 22.16 14.37 -9.29
CA LEU A 23 21.20 15.49 -9.38
C LEU A 23 19.99 15.13 -10.24
N GLN A 24 20.20 14.52 -11.40
CA GLN A 24 19.10 14.10 -12.29
C GLN A 24 18.21 13.05 -11.61
N ILE A 25 18.80 12.10 -10.86
CA ILE A 25 18.03 11.13 -10.09
C ILE A 25 17.14 11.84 -9.06
N LEU A 26 17.67 12.83 -8.34
CA LEU A 26 16.87 13.61 -7.39
C LEU A 26 15.72 14.36 -8.08
N GLN A 27 15.96 15.01 -9.22
CA GLN A 27 14.92 15.71 -9.97
C GLN A 27 13.81 14.78 -10.47
N ILE A 28 14.20 13.60 -10.99
CA ILE A 28 13.23 12.58 -11.42
C ILE A 28 12.45 12.03 -10.21
N SER A 29 13.14 11.82 -9.09
CA SER A 29 12.53 11.35 -7.83
C SER A 29 11.52 12.36 -7.29
N GLU A 30 11.86 13.64 -7.28
CA GLU A 30 10.99 14.73 -6.87
C GLU A 30 9.73 14.81 -7.74
N PHE A 31 9.89 14.67 -9.06
CA PHE A 31 8.75 14.58 -9.98
C PHE A 31 7.83 13.41 -9.60
N PHE A 32 8.35 12.18 -9.48
CA PHE A 32 7.54 11.01 -9.14
C PHE A 32 6.87 11.15 -7.77
N CYS A 33 7.60 11.58 -6.73
CA CYS A 33 7.06 11.79 -5.40
C CYS A 33 5.93 12.84 -5.42
N THR A 34 6.13 13.95 -6.14
CA THR A 34 5.11 15.00 -6.26
C THR A 34 3.87 14.48 -6.98
N GLN A 35 4.03 13.78 -8.11
CA GLN A 35 2.88 13.30 -8.88
C GLN A 35 2.13 12.18 -8.16
N LEU A 36 2.83 11.28 -7.46
CA LEU A 36 2.20 10.15 -6.77
C LEU A 36 1.62 10.54 -5.40
N LEU A 37 2.30 11.41 -4.64
CA LEU A 37 1.91 11.71 -3.26
C LEU A 37 1.10 13.02 -3.14
N CYS A 38 1.24 13.96 -4.09
CA CYS A 38 0.43 15.19 -4.13
C CYS A 38 -0.67 15.16 -5.21
N GLY A 39 -0.62 14.18 -6.12
CA GLY A 39 -1.50 14.12 -7.27
C GLY A 39 -2.97 14.02 -6.90
N ARG A 40 -3.79 14.91 -7.45
CA ARG A 40 -5.26 14.94 -7.20
C ARG A 40 -6.07 14.15 -8.23
N HIS A 41 -5.49 13.90 -9.40
CA HIS A 41 -6.21 13.30 -10.52
C HIS A 41 -5.82 11.83 -10.65
N ARG A 42 -6.74 10.93 -10.29
CA ARG A 42 -6.48 9.48 -10.22
C ARG A 42 -5.84 8.92 -11.48
N GLY A 43 -6.36 9.26 -12.66
CA GLY A 43 -5.79 8.81 -13.92
C GLY A 43 -4.33 9.28 -14.14
N ALA A 44 -3.97 10.49 -13.69
CA ALA A 44 -2.59 10.98 -13.80
C ALA A 44 -1.66 10.26 -12.82
N VAL A 45 -2.13 9.99 -11.60
CA VAL A 45 -1.39 9.21 -10.58
C VAL A 45 -1.14 7.79 -11.08
N GLU A 46 -2.16 7.11 -11.60
CA GLU A 46 -2.04 5.75 -12.16
C GLU A 46 -1.08 5.72 -13.36
N GLN A 47 -1.12 6.71 -14.25
CA GLN A 47 -0.18 6.81 -15.37
C GLN A 47 1.26 7.08 -14.90
N CYS A 48 1.44 7.90 -13.87
CA CYS A 48 2.76 8.18 -13.29
C CYS A 48 3.37 6.92 -12.65
N SER A 49 2.55 6.14 -11.95
CA SER A 49 2.92 4.86 -11.32
C SER A 49 3.52 3.86 -12.31
N ILE A 50 2.99 3.79 -13.53
CA ILE A 50 3.53 2.93 -14.60
C ILE A 50 5.01 3.25 -14.91
N GLY A 51 5.41 4.52 -14.91
CA GLY A 51 6.80 4.94 -15.13
C GLY A 51 7.68 4.85 -13.89
N PHE A 52 7.08 4.98 -12.70
CA PHE A 52 7.80 4.94 -11.43
C PHE A 52 8.40 3.57 -11.11
N ARG A 53 7.67 2.49 -11.44
CA ARG A 53 8.16 1.13 -11.19
C ARG A 53 9.44 0.78 -11.97
N PRO A 54 9.54 0.99 -13.31
CA PRO A 54 10.78 0.83 -14.05
C PRO A 54 11.92 1.72 -13.55
N PHE A 55 11.60 2.94 -13.09
CA PHE A 55 12.59 3.83 -12.48
C PHE A 55 13.17 3.22 -11.19
N CYS A 56 12.33 2.69 -10.30
CA CYS A 56 12.79 1.95 -9.11
C CYS A 56 13.64 0.73 -9.48
N GLN A 57 13.25 -0.04 -10.50
CA GLN A 57 14.02 -1.18 -11.00
C GLN A 57 15.41 -0.76 -11.53
N SER A 58 15.48 0.39 -12.22
CA SER A 58 16.76 0.96 -12.68
C SER A 58 17.66 1.39 -11.52
N LEU A 59 17.10 1.89 -10.40
CA LEU A 59 17.86 2.22 -9.21
C LEU A 59 18.39 0.97 -8.51
N LEU A 60 17.54 -0.06 -8.35
CA LEU A 60 17.90 -1.33 -7.73
C LEU A 60 18.95 -2.12 -8.51
N SER A 61 18.97 -2.00 -9.83
CA SER A 61 19.98 -2.64 -10.70
C SER A 61 21.28 -1.83 -10.82
N SER A 62 21.36 -0.64 -10.22
CA SER A 62 22.56 0.21 -10.29
C SER A 62 23.76 -0.43 -9.59
N ARG A 63 24.97 -0.27 -10.15
CA ARG A 63 26.22 -0.68 -9.49
C ARG A 63 26.54 0.17 -8.26
N LEU A 64 26.00 1.38 -8.17
CA LEU A 64 26.28 2.30 -7.09
C LEU A 64 25.37 2.04 -5.89
N THR A 65 25.97 1.69 -4.75
CA THR A 65 25.25 1.32 -3.52
C THR A 65 24.30 2.42 -3.04
N HIS A 66 24.69 3.69 -3.09
CA HIS A 66 23.82 4.80 -2.69
C HIS A 66 22.55 4.89 -3.56
N ARG A 67 22.57 4.49 -4.84
CA ARG A 67 21.37 4.50 -5.69
C ARG A 67 20.44 3.33 -5.37
N ARG A 68 21.01 2.15 -5.15
CA ARG A 68 20.26 0.93 -4.80
C ARG A 68 19.46 1.07 -3.50
N GLN A 69 19.96 1.86 -2.56
CA GLN A 69 19.29 2.09 -1.27
C GLN A 69 18.03 2.96 -1.38
N VAL A 70 17.90 3.79 -2.42
CA VAL A 70 16.86 4.81 -2.51
C VAL A 70 15.43 4.22 -2.43
N PRO A 71 15.06 3.18 -3.19
CA PRO A 71 13.71 2.61 -3.08
C PRO A 71 13.41 2.04 -1.68
N ALA A 72 14.38 1.40 -1.03
CA ALA A 72 14.22 0.90 0.33
C ALA A 72 14.03 2.04 1.35
N LEU A 73 14.78 3.14 1.20
CA LEU A 73 14.63 4.33 2.02
C LEU A 73 13.23 4.95 1.88
N TRP A 74 12.69 5.05 0.66
CA TRP A 74 11.33 5.56 0.42
C TRP A 74 10.25 4.67 1.01
N LEU A 75 10.40 3.35 0.89
CA LEU A 75 9.46 2.41 1.49
C LEU A 75 9.44 2.57 3.01
N GLN A 76 10.61 2.53 3.66
CA GLN A 76 10.69 2.66 5.12
C GLN A 76 10.18 4.03 5.57
N ALA A 77 10.56 5.10 4.87
CA ALA A 77 10.07 6.45 5.13
C ALA A 77 8.53 6.52 5.21
N MET A 78 7.86 5.97 4.21
CA MET A 78 6.39 6.01 4.14
C MET A 78 5.72 5.04 5.11
N LEU A 79 6.30 3.86 5.36
CA LEU A 79 5.79 2.94 6.36
C LEU A 79 5.95 3.49 7.77
N ASP A 80 7.05 4.16 8.07
CA ASP A 80 7.28 4.76 9.38
C ASP A 80 6.30 5.92 9.62
N ASP A 81 6.06 6.77 8.61
CA ASP A 81 5.06 7.84 8.70
C ASP A 81 3.64 7.30 8.91
N LEU A 82 3.29 6.23 8.17
CA LEU A 82 1.95 5.65 8.21
C LEU A 82 1.70 4.85 9.49
N LEU A 83 2.72 4.16 10.01
CA LEU A 83 2.54 3.12 11.02
C LEU A 83 3.02 3.50 12.42
N LEU A 84 3.87 4.52 12.58
CA LEU A 84 4.36 4.94 13.90
C LEU A 84 3.45 6.01 14.53
N PRO A 85 3.29 6.04 15.87
CA PRO A 85 2.48 7.05 16.57
C PRO A 85 2.91 8.49 16.28
N ILE A 86 1.97 9.44 16.30
CA ILE A 86 2.21 10.87 15.99
C ILE A 86 3.19 11.52 16.98
N ASP A 87 3.29 11.00 18.21
CA ASP A 87 4.12 11.58 19.28
C ASP A 87 5.63 11.40 19.10
N VAL A 88 6.06 10.60 18.12
CA VAL A 88 7.46 10.60 17.69
C VAL A 88 7.62 11.76 16.71
N THR A 89 7.81 12.96 17.25
CA THR A 89 8.33 14.08 16.46
C THR A 89 9.60 13.61 15.78
N ARG A 90 9.51 13.36 14.48
CA ARG A 90 10.66 13.00 13.67
C ARG A 90 11.64 14.15 13.84
N PRO A 91 12.86 13.93 14.35
CA PRO A 91 13.81 15.02 14.49
C PRO A 91 14.03 15.60 13.09
N VAL A 92 13.55 16.83 12.90
CA VAL A 92 13.84 17.61 11.71
C VAL A 92 15.34 17.84 11.78
N LEU A 93 16.12 17.10 10.98
CA LEU A 93 17.54 17.38 10.87
C LEU A 93 17.69 18.83 10.38
N PRO A 94 18.61 19.62 10.96
CA PRO A 94 18.85 20.99 10.51
C PRO A 94 19.14 21.01 8.99
N GLU A 95 18.50 21.91 8.24
CA GLU A 95 18.69 22.07 6.78
C GLU A 95 20.17 22.19 6.38
N SER A 96 21.01 22.74 7.26
CA SER A 96 22.46 22.85 7.10
C SER A 96 23.21 21.51 7.06
N THR A 97 22.55 20.39 7.38
CA THR A 97 23.14 19.04 7.43
C THR A 97 22.79 18.20 6.20
N MET A 98 21.73 18.55 5.43
CA MET A 98 21.20 17.79 4.28
C MET A 98 22.05 17.93 3.00
N THR A 99 23.34 17.67 3.10
CA THR A 99 24.26 17.77 1.96
C THR A 99 24.34 16.46 1.17
N GLY A 100 23.96 15.33 1.78
CA GLY A 100 24.02 14.01 1.17
C GLY A 100 22.91 13.74 0.15
N PHE A 101 23.24 12.99 -0.92
CA PHE A 101 22.24 12.49 -1.87
C PHE A 101 21.15 11.66 -1.19
N LEU A 102 21.53 10.77 -0.27
CA LEU A 102 20.62 9.85 0.40
C LEU A 102 19.64 10.58 1.33
N GLU A 103 20.10 11.62 2.02
CA GLU A 103 19.27 12.45 2.89
C GLU A 103 18.22 13.19 2.09
N ARG A 104 18.63 13.87 1.01
CA ARG A 104 17.69 14.52 0.09
C ARG A 104 16.70 13.53 -0.51
N ALA A 105 17.17 12.36 -0.95
CA ALA A 105 16.28 11.34 -1.47
C ALA A 105 15.27 10.86 -0.41
N ARG A 106 15.70 10.64 0.84
CA ARG A 106 14.84 10.17 1.94
C ARG A 106 13.74 11.16 2.31
N GLU A 107 14.02 12.46 2.24
CA GLU A 107 13.05 13.49 2.64
C GLU A 107 11.99 13.79 1.59
N LEU A 108 12.25 13.52 0.30
CA LEU A 108 11.31 13.82 -0.80
C LEU A 108 9.88 13.27 -0.58
N PRO A 109 9.68 11.99 -0.20
CA PRO A 109 8.33 11.51 0.04
C PRO A 109 7.60 12.25 1.17
N PHE A 110 8.32 12.66 2.22
CA PHE A 110 7.73 13.40 3.34
C PHE A 110 7.33 14.80 2.94
N THR A 111 8.22 15.53 2.25
CA THR A 111 7.91 16.88 1.80
C THR A 111 6.72 16.89 0.86
N CYS A 112 6.59 15.90 -0.02
CA CYS A 112 5.42 15.74 -0.88
C CYS A 112 4.15 15.37 -0.10
N LEU A 113 4.21 14.36 0.78
CA LEU A 113 3.04 13.89 1.53
C LEU A 113 2.51 14.95 2.52
N ARG A 114 3.41 15.71 3.16
CA ARG A 114 3.10 16.71 4.21
C ARG A 114 2.98 18.15 3.71
N CYS A 115 3.11 18.41 2.41
CA CYS A 115 2.97 19.77 1.82
C CYS A 115 1.58 20.41 2.00
N ALA A 116 0.65 19.76 2.70
CA ALA A 116 -0.72 20.22 2.90
C ALA A 116 -1.27 19.74 4.25
N ASP A 117 -0.82 20.31 5.37
CA ASP A 117 -1.38 20.40 6.75
C ASP A 117 -2.11 19.21 7.45
N ASP A 118 -2.47 18.13 6.76
CA ASP A 118 -3.10 16.91 7.30
C ASP A 118 -2.35 15.68 6.79
N ALA A 119 -1.80 14.88 7.70
CA ALA A 119 -0.93 13.75 7.38
C ALA A 119 -1.60 12.69 6.47
N TYR A 120 -2.92 12.49 6.58
CA TYR A 120 -3.65 11.51 5.75
C TYR A 120 -5.09 11.95 5.47
N CYS A 121 -5.40 12.27 4.22
CA CYS A 121 -6.75 12.68 3.82
C CYS A 121 -7.53 11.53 3.16
N ILE A 122 -8.70 11.20 3.74
CA ILE A 122 -9.57 10.05 3.39
C ILE A 122 -9.94 9.99 1.91
N THR A 123 -10.14 11.13 1.23
CA THR A 123 -10.80 11.11 -0.09
C THR A 123 -9.90 11.38 -1.29
N ARG A 124 -8.73 12.04 -1.17
CA ARG A 124 -7.97 12.44 -2.39
C ARG A 124 -6.44 12.54 -2.29
N ARG A 125 -5.82 12.81 -1.14
CA ARG A 125 -4.37 13.13 -1.08
C ARG A 125 -3.48 11.90 -0.87
N SER A 126 -3.92 10.92 -0.07
CA SER A 126 -3.20 9.64 0.10
C SER A 126 -3.53 8.61 -0.99
N ALA A 127 -4.27 8.98 -2.05
CA ALA A 127 -4.75 8.03 -3.05
C ALA A 127 -3.61 7.39 -3.87
N GLY A 128 -2.49 8.08 -4.05
CA GLY A 128 -1.33 7.52 -4.75
C GLY A 128 -0.30 6.85 -3.84
N LEU A 129 -0.40 6.99 -2.52
CA LEU A 129 0.49 6.28 -1.58
C LEU A 129 0.41 4.74 -1.72
N PRO A 130 -0.79 4.13 -1.85
CA PRO A 130 -0.90 2.70 -2.16
C PRO A 130 -0.13 2.28 -3.42
N LEU A 131 -0.19 3.08 -4.49
CA LEU A 131 0.53 2.80 -5.74
C LEU A 131 2.03 3.00 -5.57
N PHE A 132 2.45 4.04 -4.85
CA PHE A 132 3.85 4.31 -4.53
C PHE A 132 4.49 3.14 -3.78
N ILE A 133 3.86 2.64 -2.70
CA ILE A 133 4.31 1.47 -1.95
C ILE A 133 4.29 0.21 -2.82
N GLN A 134 3.21 -0.02 -3.56
CA GLN A 134 3.06 -1.18 -4.45
C GLN A 134 4.17 -1.23 -5.49
N ASP A 135 4.50 -0.11 -6.13
CA ASP A 135 5.48 -0.06 -7.21
C ASP A 135 6.91 -0.30 -6.71
N ILE A 136 7.25 0.24 -5.54
CA ILE A 136 8.53 -0.04 -4.89
C ILE A 136 8.63 -1.53 -4.55
N LEU A 137 7.63 -2.10 -3.88
CA LEU A 137 7.60 -3.53 -3.54
C LEU A 137 7.63 -4.41 -4.80
N SER A 138 6.91 -4.03 -5.85
CA SER A 138 6.90 -4.75 -7.13
C SER A 138 8.25 -4.68 -7.83
N ALA A 139 8.96 -3.54 -7.74
CA ALA A 139 10.32 -3.40 -8.25
C ALA A 139 11.31 -4.27 -7.47
N MET A 140 11.21 -4.30 -6.15
CA MET A 140 12.04 -5.14 -5.27
C MET A 140 11.80 -6.63 -5.49
N CYS A 141 10.54 -7.05 -5.59
CA CYS A 141 10.16 -8.45 -5.82
C CYS A 141 10.71 -9.01 -7.14
N ASN A 142 10.87 -8.16 -8.16
CA ASN A 142 11.43 -8.56 -9.46
C ASN A 142 12.95 -8.44 -9.54
N SER A 143 13.61 -7.85 -8.55
CA SER A 143 15.06 -7.75 -8.54
C SER A 143 15.68 -9.15 -8.31
N ASN A 144 16.80 -9.43 -8.97
CA ASN A 144 17.44 -10.76 -9.12
C ASN A 144 17.72 -11.56 -7.82
N CYS A 145 17.39 -11.04 -6.62
CA CYS A 145 17.57 -11.74 -5.36
C CYS A 145 16.32 -12.48 -4.84
N GLY A 146 15.12 -12.27 -5.44
CA GLY A 146 13.91 -12.98 -4.99
C GLY A 146 13.60 -12.78 -3.50
N ASP A 147 14.05 -11.67 -2.91
CA ASP A 147 13.89 -11.41 -1.49
C ASP A 147 12.47 -10.91 -1.19
N LEU A 148 11.61 -11.83 -0.72
CA LEU A 148 10.25 -11.52 -0.28
C LEU A 148 10.21 -10.84 1.09
N SER A 149 11.35 -10.66 1.78
CA SER A 149 11.40 -10.11 3.14
C SER A 149 10.73 -8.73 3.24
N TYR A 150 10.94 -7.87 2.25
CA TYR A 150 10.29 -6.55 2.20
C TYR A 150 8.77 -6.66 2.09
N VAL A 151 8.25 -7.56 1.25
CA VAL A 151 6.80 -7.77 1.10
C VAL A 151 6.23 -8.36 2.39
N THR A 152 6.88 -9.40 2.92
CA THR A 152 6.47 -10.08 4.15
C THR A 152 6.44 -9.14 5.36
N SER A 153 7.53 -8.38 5.57
CA SER A 153 7.64 -7.40 6.65
C SER A 153 6.60 -6.29 6.50
N THR A 154 6.43 -5.75 5.29
CA THR A 154 5.42 -4.72 5.01
C THR A 154 4.01 -5.22 5.29
N MET A 155 3.65 -6.40 4.78
CA MET A 155 2.32 -6.98 4.97
C MET A 155 2.02 -7.23 6.46
N ASN A 156 2.97 -7.78 7.23
CA ASN A 156 2.77 -7.96 8.67
C ASN A 156 2.52 -6.61 9.36
N ARG A 157 3.39 -5.62 9.17
CA ARG A 157 3.24 -4.30 9.81
C ARG A 157 1.91 -3.62 9.46
N LEU A 158 1.46 -3.72 8.20
CA LEU A 158 0.17 -3.16 7.76
C LEU A 158 -1.02 -3.87 8.42
N LEU A 159 -1.00 -5.21 8.48
CA LEU A 159 -2.08 -5.99 9.08
C LEU A 159 -2.10 -5.83 10.61
N ASP A 160 -0.93 -5.69 11.25
CA ASP A 160 -0.81 -5.42 12.69
C ASP A 160 -1.45 -4.07 13.08
N LEU A 161 -1.24 -3.02 12.28
CA LEU A 161 -1.87 -1.71 12.51
C LEU A 161 -3.41 -1.77 12.37
N ILE A 162 -3.91 -2.51 11.37
CA ILE A 162 -5.35 -2.69 11.20
C ILE A 162 -5.92 -3.38 12.45
N ASP A 163 -5.31 -4.49 12.85
CA ASP A 163 -5.73 -5.29 14.01
C ASP A 163 -5.72 -4.46 15.32
N SER A 164 -4.63 -3.72 15.57
CA SER A 164 -4.51 -2.87 16.75
C SER A 164 -5.56 -1.75 16.77
N THR A 165 -5.88 -1.16 15.60
CA THR A 165 -6.87 -0.09 15.51
C THR A 165 -8.29 -0.61 15.71
N LEU A 166 -8.62 -1.77 15.14
CA LEU A 166 -9.94 -2.40 15.30
C LEU A 166 -10.16 -2.82 16.76
N SER A 167 -9.13 -3.38 17.41
CA SER A 167 -9.17 -3.75 18.83
C SER A 167 -9.33 -2.54 19.74
N SER A 168 -8.61 -1.44 19.45
CA SER A 168 -8.65 -0.20 20.25
C SER A 168 -9.96 0.58 20.10
N SER A 169 -10.69 0.40 19.00
CA SER A 169 -11.96 1.09 18.74
C SER A 169 -13.09 0.72 19.73
N THR A 170 -12.84 -0.24 20.62
CA THR A 170 -13.71 -0.61 21.74
C THR A 170 -13.58 0.34 22.94
N VAL A 171 -12.49 1.12 23.03
CA VAL A 171 -12.18 2.02 24.15
C VAL A 171 -12.08 3.46 23.63
N SER A 172 -12.92 4.35 24.15
CA SER A 172 -12.92 5.79 23.81
C SER A 172 -11.57 6.42 24.18
N CYS A 173 -10.82 6.93 23.20
CA CYS A 173 -9.57 7.68 23.44
C CYS A 173 -9.50 8.95 22.58
N VAL A 174 -8.86 9.99 23.13
CA VAL A 174 -8.86 11.39 22.66
C VAL A 174 -8.17 11.60 21.29
N ASN A 175 -7.44 10.61 20.77
CA ASN A 175 -6.71 10.68 19.49
C ASN A 175 -7.33 9.86 18.34
N THR A 176 -8.64 9.56 18.39
CA THR A 176 -9.31 8.63 17.47
C THR A 176 -9.22 9.03 15.99
N CYS A 177 -9.24 10.32 15.67
CA CYS A 177 -9.32 10.78 14.26
C CYS A 177 -8.09 10.35 13.44
N GLY A 178 -6.87 10.54 13.98
CA GLY A 178 -5.63 10.23 13.28
C GLY A 178 -5.35 8.73 13.13
N SER A 179 -5.76 7.90 14.11
CA SER A 179 -5.63 6.44 14.01
C SER A 179 -6.61 5.85 13.01
N ILE A 180 -7.86 6.34 12.98
CA ILE A 180 -8.86 5.91 12.00
C ILE A 180 -8.40 6.25 10.57
N GLN A 181 -7.93 7.47 10.33
CA GLN A 181 -7.44 7.88 9.00
C GLN A 181 -6.29 6.98 8.52
N ARG A 182 -5.33 6.67 9.40
CA ARG A 182 -4.21 5.77 9.09
C ARG A 182 -4.66 4.35 8.82
N CYS A 183 -5.61 3.84 9.60
CA CYS A 183 -6.20 2.53 9.37
C CYS A 183 -6.90 2.45 7.99
N VAL A 184 -7.68 3.48 7.62
CA VAL A 184 -8.33 3.59 6.31
C VAL A 184 -7.31 3.58 5.17
N VAL A 185 -6.23 4.36 5.29
CA VAL A 185 -5.15 4.35 4.29
C VAL A 185 -4.47 2.98 4.23
N THR A 186 -4.25 2.34 5.36
CA THR A 186 -3.63 1.01 5.47
C THR A 186 -4.47 -0.07 4.79
N PHE A 187 -5.80 -0.05 4.98
CA PHE A 187 -6.73 -0.91 4.24
C PHE A 187 -6.57 -0.73 2.72
N ASN A 188 -6.43 0.51 2.25
CA ASN A 188 -6.27 0.82 0.82
C ASN A 188 -4.90 0.40 0.27
N VAL A 189 -3.83 0.50 1.06
CA VAL A 189 -2.50 -0.05 0.71
C VAL A 189 -2.62 -1.57 0.57
N VAL A 190 -3.11 -2.26 1.60
CA VAL A 190 -3.29 -3.73 1.59
C VAL A 190 -4.14 -4.17 0.40
N ARG A 191 -5.26 -3.50 0.14
CA ARG A 191 -6.12 -3.76 -1.04
C ARG A 191 -5.33 -3.62 -2.35
N THR A 192 -4.53 -2.57 -2.50
CA THR A 192 -3.73 -2.34 -3.69
C THR A 192 -2.69 -3.44 -3.89
N LEU A 193 -2.00 -3.85 -2.82
CA LEU A 193 -1.06 -4.98 -2.86
C LEU A 193 -1.73 -6.29 -3.28
N PHE A 194 -2.94 -6.57 -2.79
CA PHE A 194 -3.69 -7.76 -3.20
C PHE A 194 -4.16 -7.74 -4.66
N ARG A 195 -4.32 -6.56 -5.28
CA ARG A 195 -4.66 -6.39 -6.70
C ARG A 195 -3.45 -6.50 -7.63
N SER A 196 -2.24 -6.33 -7.10
CA SER A 196 -1.01 -6.42 -7.91
C SER A 196 -0.79 -7.85 -8.41
N SER A 197 -0.75 -8.03 -9.73
CA SER A 197 -0.39 -9.30 -10.35
C SER A 197 1.05 -9.70 -10.04
N THR A 198 1.96 -8.73 -9.95
CA THR A 198 3.38 -8.95 -9.62
C THR A 198 3.56 -9.48 -8.19
N LEU A 199 2.77 -8.97 -7.24
CA LEU A 199 2.87 -9.35 -5.82
C LEU A 199 1.95 -10.52 -5.45
N MET A 200 1.24 -11.11 -6.42
CA MET A 200 0.22 -12.13 -6.17
C MET A 200 0.79 -13.32 -5.39
N GLN A 201 1.91 -13.90 -5.83
CA GLN A 201 2.50 -15.05 -5.13
C GLN A 201 3.00 -14.65 -3.73
N ALA A 202 3.69 -13.51 -3.62
CA ALA A 202 4.27 -13.04 -2.37
C ALA A 202 3.23 -12.67 -1.30
N THR A 203 2.03 -12.25 -1.71
CA THR A 203 0.93 -11.88 -0.80
C THR A 203 -0.02 -13.04 -0.47
N SER A 204 0.18 -14.22 -1.07
CA SER A 204 -0.74 -15.36 -0.97
C SER A 204 -0.93 -15.88 0.46
N THR A 205 0.13 -15.90 1.26
CA THR A 205 0.12 -16.36 2.67
C THR A 205 -0.68 -15.45 3.60
N PHE A 206 -0.93 -14.21 3.19
CA PHE A 206 -1.63 -13.21 4.00
C PHE A 206 -3.14 -13.17 3.72
N VAL A 207 -3.64 -13.91 2.72
CA VAL A 207 -5.05 -13.86 2.30
C VAL A 207 -5.99 -14.16 3.46
N GLU A 208 -5.70 -15.22 4.23
CA GLU A 208 -6.54 -15.64 5.35
C GLU A 208 -6.63 -14.59 6.46
N ARG A 209 -5.48 -14.04 6.87
CA ARG A 209 -5.43 -13.00 7.90
C ARG A 209 -6.13 -11.73 7.42
N ALA A 210 -5.89 -11.32 6.18
CA ALA A 210 -6.47 -10.11 5.62
C ALA A 210 -8.00 -10.19 5.48
N ILE A 211 -8.56 -11.35 5.14
CA ILE A 211 -10.01 -11.50 5.05
C ILE A 211 -10.69 -11.51 6.42
N CYS A 212 -10.05 -12.08 7.45
CA CYS A 212 -10.54 -11.95 8.83
C CYS A 212 -10.60 -10.49 9.26
N LEU A 213 -9.51 -9.73 9.08
CA LEU A 213 -9.47 -8.30 9.41
C LEU A 213 -10.44 -7.45 8.59
N ALA A 214 -10.68 -7.82 7.33
CA ALA A 214 -11.70 -7.18 6.51
C ALA A 214 -13.12 -7.43 7.05
N LEU A 215 -13.41 -8.65 7.53
CA LEU A 215 -14.68 -8.98 8.18
C LEU A 215 -14.86 -8.24 9.51
N ASP A 216 -13.82 -8.19 10.35
CA ASP A 216 -13.84 -7.37 11.58
C ASP A 216 -14.07 -5.88 11.27
N GLY A 217 -13.38 -5.36 10.24
CA GLY A 217 -13.55 -3.98 9.79
C GLY A 217 -14.96 -3.66 9.29
N LEU A 218 -15.66 -4.62 8.68
CA LEU A 218 -17.07 -4.47 8.30
C LEU A 218 -17.99 -4.31 9.52
N GLY A 219 -17.61 -4.85 10.67
CA GLY A 219 -18.31 -4.69 11.95
C GLY A 219 -17.94 -3.41 12.72
N SER A 220 -17.04 -2.57 12.20
CA SER A 220 -16.61 -1.34 12.88
C SER A 220 -17.76 -0.35 13.06
N ARG A 221 -17.74 0.44 14.15
CA ARG A 221 -18.67 1.57 14.38
C ARG A 221 -18.44 2.72 13.39
N GLU A 222 -17.22 2.85 12.90
CA GLU A 222 -16.82 3.91 11.98
C GLU A 222 -17.15 3.57 10.53
N TRP A 223 -18.01 4.37 9.91
CA TRP A 223 -18.45 4.14 8.52
C TRP A 223 -17.29 4.11 7.53
N ILE A 224 -16.27 4.95 7.73
CA ILE A 224 -15.09 5.03 6.86
C ILE A 224 -14.21 3.79 6.91
N ILE A 225 -14.12 3.14 8.08
CA ILE A 225 -13.44 1.84 8.24
C ILE A 225 -14.26 0.77 7.53
N ARG A 226 -15.58 0.70 7.77
CA ARG A 226 -16.48 -0.26 7.10
C ARG A 226 -16.38 -0.16 5.58
N ASN A 227 -16.38 1.06 5.03
CA ASN A 227 -16.24 1.28 3.59
C ASN A 227 -14.92 0.70 3.05
N SER A 228 -13.80 1.02 3.71
CA SER A 228 -12.47 0.59 3.27
C SER A 228 -12.26 -0.91 3.44
N ALA A 229 -12.76 -1.49 4.54
CA ALA A 229 -12.78 -2.92 4.79
C ALA A 229 -13.64 -3.67 3.76
N GLY A 230 -14.81 -3.14 3.40
CA GLY A 230 -15.66 -3.69 2.35
C GLY A 230 -15.00 -3.71 0.98
N LEU A 231 -14.26 -2.65 0.65
CA LEU A 231 -13.42 -2.65 -0.54
C LEU A 231 -12.37 -3.77 -0.45
N LEU A 232 -11.58 -3.86 0.63
CA LEU A 232 -10.60 -4.95 0.76
C LEU A 232 -11.26 -6.34 0.63
N TYR A 233 -12.39 -6.56 1.30
CA TYR A 233 -13.18 -7.79 1.25
C TYR A 233 -13.54 -8.16 -0.19
N SER A 234 -14.12 -7.25 -0.97
CA SER A 234 -14.48 -7.52 -2.37
C SER A 234 -13.26 -7.95 -3.20
N THR A 235 -12.10 -7.30 -2.99
CA THR A 235 -10.85 -7.68 -3.68
C THR A 235 -10.37 -9.08 -3.29
N LEU A 236 -10.47 -9.43 -2.00
CA LEU A 236 -10.07 -10.76 -1.51
C LEU A 236 -11.02 -11.85 -2.00
N VAL A 237 -12.33 -11.60 -2.02
CA VAL A 237 -13.32 -12.53 -2.58
C VAL A 237 -13.07 -12.78 -4.06
N GLU A 238 -12.87 -11.72 -4.86
CA GLU A 238 -12.48 -11.85 -6.28
C GLU A 238 -11.17 -12.63 -6.45
N ARG A 239 -10.24 -12.50 -5.51
CA ARG A 239 -8.96 -13.21 -5.54
C ARG A 239 -9.07 -14.68 -5.15
N ILE A 240 -9.92 -15.02 -4.18
CA ILE A 240 -10.10 -16.40 -3.72
C ILE A 240 -10.94 -17.20 -4.70
N PHE A 241 -12.06 -16.65 -5.15
CA PHE A 241 -13.03 -17.35 -5.99
C PHE A 241 -12.85 -17.05 -7.48
N GLY A 242 -12.20 -15.94 -7.84
CA GLY A 242 -12.15 -15.46 -9.22
C GLY A 242 -13.34 -14.53 -9.54
N VAL A 243 -13.20 -13.76 -10.61
CA VAL A 243 -14.24 -12.82 -11.07
C VAL A 243 -15.32 -13.60 -11.82
N ASN A 244 -16.56 -13.59 -11.32
CA ASN A 244 -17.69 -14.16 -12.06
C ASN A 244 -17.99 -13.29 -13.29
N ARG A 245 -17.64 -13.80 -14.48
CA ARG A 245 -17.91 -13.15 -15.77
C ARG A 245 -19.25 -13.54 -16.39
N SER A 246 -20.01 -14.41 -15.72
CA SER A 246 -21.34 -14.81 -16.15
C SER A 246 -22.37 -13.77 -15.72
N ARG A 247 -23.36 -13.49 -16.59
CA ARG A 247 -24.59 -12.79 -16.20
C ARG A 247 -25.44 -13.61 -15.23
N ASP A 248 -25.23 -14.92 -15.21
CA ASP A 248 -25.91 -15.84 -14.30
C ASP A 248 -25.22 -15.87 -12.94
N MET A 249 -25.91 -15.36 -11.92
CA MET A 249 -25.47 -15.37 -10.51
C MET A 249 -25.28 -16.79 -9.96
N THR A 250 -25.86 -17.82 -10.59
CA THR A 250 -25.77 -19.22 -10.16
C THR A 250 -24.62 -19.99 -10.82
N SER A 251 -23.83 -19.34 -11.69
CA SER A 251 -22.72 -19.97 -12.40
C SER A 251 -21.63 -20.50 -11.44
N ARG A 252 -21.51 -21.84 -11.36
CA ARG A 252 -20.52 -22.55 -10.53
C ARG A 252 -19.09 -22.58 -11.11
N LYS A 253 -18.83 -21.90 -12.22
CA LYS A 253 -17.54 -21.96 -12.95
C LYS A 253 -16.32 -21.50 -12.13
N ASN A 254 -16.57 -20.69 -11.09
CA ASN A 254 -15.58 -20.09 -10.19
C ASN A 254 -15.85 -20.49 -8.73
N CYS A 255 -16.22 -21.76 -8.51
CA CYS A 255 -16.61 -22.25 -7.19
C CYS A 255 -15.54 -23.15 -6.60
N LEU A 256 -15.09 -22.83 -5.39
CA LEU A 256 -14.34 -23.74 -4.53
C LEU A 256 -15.36 -24.48 -3.65
N SER A 257 -15.22 -25.79 -3.51
CA SER A 257 -16.03 -26.53 -2.54
C SER A 257 -15.77 -25.98 -1.13
N SER A 258 -16.80 -25.99 -0.28
CA SER A 258 -16.69 -25.54 1.10
C SER A 258 -15.59 -26.30 1.86
N ALA A 259 -15.47 -27.60 1.62
CA ALA A 259 -14.41 -28.43 2.18
C ALA A 259 -13.01 -27.93 1.76
N SER A 260 -12.75 -27.74 0.46
CA SER A 260 -11.44 -27.25 -0.02
C SER A 260 -11.13 -25.83 0.45
N PHE A 261 -12.16 -24.98 0.53
CA PHE A 261 -12.03 -23.61 1.02
C PHE A 261 -11.62 -23.58 2.50
N PHE A 262 -12.32 -24.31 3.37
CA PHE A 262 -12.03 -24.31 4.81
C PHE A 262 -10.83 -25.18 5.21
N THR A 263 -10.43 -26.15 4.39
CA THR A 263 -9.13 -26.82 4.55
C THR A 263 -7.98 -25.84 4.29
N ARG A 264 -8.14 -24.92 3.33
CA ARG A 264 -7.14 -23.89 3.03
C ARG A 264 -7.19 -22.71 4.01
N TYR A 265 -8.37 -22.34 4.48
CA TYR A 265 -8.61 -21.18 5.35
C TYR A 265 -9.32 -21.61 6.64
N SER A 266 -8.59 -22.33 7.48
CA SER A 266 -9.12 -22.90 8.72
C SER A 266 -9.40 -21.85 9.81
N ILE A 267 -8.59 -20.81 9.94
CA ILE A 267 -8.78 -19.69 10.88
C ILE A 267 -10.05 -18.93 10.48
N LEU A 268 -10.22 -18.68 9.17
CA LEU A 268 -11.40 -18.01 8.64
C LEU A 268 -12.70 -18.74 9.00
N LYS A 269 -12.69 -20.09 8.99
CA LYS A 269 -13.85 -20.89 9.40
C LYS A 269 -14.31 -20.51 10.82
N HIS A 270 -13.38 -20.55 11.78
CA HIS A 270 -13.67 -20.23 13.17
C HIS A 270 -14.09 -18.76 13.34
N HIS A 271 -13.44 -17.88 12.58
CA HIS A 271 -13.74 -16.46 12.61
C HIS A 271 -15.16 -16.14 12.12
N LEU A 272 -15.61 -16.80 11.03
CA LEU A 272 -16.98 -16.65 10.52
C LEU A 272 -18.02 -17.16 11.53
N VAL A 273 -17.79 -18.32 12.15
CA VAL A 273 -18.69 -18.85 13.19
C VAL A 273 -18.86 -17.85 14.32
N ARG A 274 -17.75 -17.30 14.84
CA ARG A 274 -17.78 -16.25 15.87
C ARG A 274 -18.62 -15.04 15.45
N ILE A 275 -18.41 -14.52 14.23
CA ILE A 275 -19.16 -13.36 13.73
C ILE A 275 -20.66 -13.67 13.65
N PHE A 276 -21.04 -14.85 13.14
CA PHE A 276 -22.44 -15.24 13.03
C PHE A 276 -23.10 -15.36 14.40
N GLU A 277 -22.44 -16.02 15.36
CA GLU A 277 -22.94 -16.13 16.74
C GLU A 277 -23.18 -14.76 17.36
N MET A 278 -22.19 -13.86 17.28
CA MET A 278 -22.32 -12.49 17.80
C MET A 278 -23.46 -11.71 17.13
N THR A 279 -23.67 -11.90 15.82
CA THR A 279 -24.73 -11.19 15.09
C THR A 279 -26.12 -11.74 15.46
N THR A 280 -26.26 -13.06 15.59
CA THR A 280 -27.52 -13.70 15.97
C THR A 280 -27.93 -13.34 17.40
N THR A 281 -26.99 -13.26 18.35
CA THR A 281 -27.30 -12.84 19.73
C THR A 281 -27.73 -11.38 19.84
N ASN A 282 -27.33 -10.51 18.89
CA ASN A 282 -27.77 -9.11 18.87
C ASN A 282 -29.15 -8.90 18.21
N LEU A 283 -29.71 -9.93 17.58
CA LEU A 283 -31.02 -9.90 16.93
C LEU A 283 -32.15 -10.47 17.80
N ALA A 284 -31.79 -11.13 18.91
CA ALA A 284 -32.71 -11.65 19.93
C ALA A 284 -32.86 -10.64 21.07
#